data_AF-A0A453EQF6-F1
#
_entry.id   AF-A0A453EQF6-F1
#
_cell.length_a   1.000
_cell.length_b   1.000
_cell.length_c   1.000
_cell.angle_alpha   90.00
_cell.angle_beta   90.00
_cell.angle_gamma   90.00
#
_symmetry.space_group_name_H-M   'P 1'
#
loop_
_entity.id
_entity.type
_entity.pdbx_description
1 polymer ?
#
loop_
_entity_poly.entity_id
_entity_poly.type
_entity_poly.pdbx_seq_one_letter_code
_entity_poly.pdbx_strand_id
1 'polypeptide(L)'
;MQWIYSEALKRAELFGISGVTYSLTQGVVKNIIPAIASTNAIISAACALEALKLVSGCSKSVSNYLTYNGLVGTHIKVTEFVRDTDCLVCGPGTLIELDTSSTLSEFIKMLEEHPKLLMSKASVTHGGNNLYMQSPEVLEQMTRPNLSIPMFELLKGTPFATVHVSGMAESNGKKVSSLRKLRVAFKGVEEASKMDTTESS
;
A
#
# COMPACT_ATOMS: atom_id res chain seq x y z
N MET A 1 27.55 -10.84 -12.16
CA MET A 1 27.79 -11.34 -10.78
C MET A 1 29.27 -11.54 -10.46
N GLN A 2 30.05 -12.27 -11.27
CA GLN A 2 31.49 -12.50 -11.02
C GLN A 2 32.28 -11.19 -10.84
N TRP A 3 32.03 -10.20 -11.70
CA TRP A 3 32.69 -8.89 -11.60
C TRP A 3 32.41 -8.17 -10.28
N ILE A 4 31.18 -8.20 -9.78
CA ILE A 4 30.81 -7.56 -8.50
C ILE A 4 31.55 -8.24 -7.34
N TYR A 5 31.67 -9.57 -7.38
CA TYR A 5 32.44 -10.31 -6.39
C TYR A 5 33.93 -9.93 -6.41
N SER A 6 34.55 -9.86 -7.59
CA SER A 6 35.97 -9.49 -7.69
C SER A 6 36.26 -8.08 -7.19
N GLU A 7 35.40 -7.11 -7.48
CA GLU A 7 35.57 -5.73 -7.00
C GLU A 7 35.31 -5.61 -5.49
N ALA A 8 34.31 -6.34 -4.97
CA ALA A 8 34.05 -6.39 -3.53
C ALA A 8 35.24 -7.01 -2.76
N LEU A 9 35.88 -8.04 -3.31
CA LEU A 9 37.04 -8.70 -2.70
C LEU A 9 38.25 -7.76 -2.62
N LYS A 10 38.60 -7.10 -3.73
CA LYS A 10 39.69 -6.10 -3.75
C LYS A 10 39.47 -5.01 -2.70
N ARG A 11 38.24 -4.50 -2.61
CA ARG A 11 37.91 -3.49 -1.60
C ARG A 11 38.07 -4.04 -0.19
N ALA A 12 37.61 -5.26 0.08
CA ALA A 12 37.71 -5.87 1.40
C ALA A 12 39.16 -6.05 1.84
N GLU A 13 40.06 -6.48 0.93
CA GLU A 13 41.49 -6.61 1.18
C GLU A 13 42.15 -5.28 1.57
N LEU A 14 41.80 -4.17 0.88
CA LEU A 14 42.32 -2.84 1.18
C LEU A 14 42.01 -2.37 2.62
N PHE A 15 40.89 -2.83 3.19
CA PHE A 15 40.47 -2.47 4.55
C PHE A 15 40.68 -3.59 5.56
N GLY A 16 41.35 -4.69 5.18
CA GLY A 16 41.58 -5.84 6.06
C GLY A 16 40.29 -6.56 6.50
N ILE A 17 39.23 -6.51 5.68
CA ILE A 17 37.93 -7.14 5.96
C ILE A 17 37.92 -8.54 5.36
N SER A 18 37.66 -9.56 6.18
CA SER A 18 37.53 -10.95 5.75
C SER A 18 36.06 -11.36 5.55
N GLY A 19 35.82 -12.52 4.93
CA GLY A 19 34.47 -13.11 4.81
C GLY A 19 33.71 -12.77 3.51
N VAL A 20 34.32 -12.07 2.56
CA VAL A 20 33.71 -11.84 1.24
C VAL A 20 33.76 -13.12 0.40
N THR A 21 32.61 -13.76 0.22
CA THR A 21 32.43 -14.96 -0.61
C THR A 21 31.50 -14.68 -1.78
N TYR A 22 31.60 -15.49 -2.85
CA TYR A 22 30.69 -15.38 -4.00
C TYR A 22 29.21 -15.53 -3.58
N SER A 23 28.92 -16.46 -2.68
CA SER A 23 27.57 -16.68 -2.13
C SER A 23 27.07 -15.46 -1.36
N LEU A 24 27.91 -14.86 -0.50
CA LEU A 24 27.55 -13.65 0.23
C LEU A 24 27.30 -12.48 -0.73
N THR A 25 28.15 -12.30 -1.75
CA THR A 25 27.92 -11.27 -2.78
C THR A 25 26.60 -11.47 -3.51
N GLN A 26 26.25 -12.72 -3.86
CA GLN A 26 24.95 -13.01 -4.46
C GLN A 26 23.79 -12.72 -3.50
N GLY A 27 23.92 -13.12 -2.24
CA GLY A 27 22.94 -12.87 -1.18
C GLY A 27 22.65 -11.38 -1.03
N VAL A 28 23.69 -10.56 -0.95
CA VAL A 28 23.57 -9.09 -0.79
C VAL A 28 22.99 -8.45 -2.06
N VAL A 29 23.53 -8.75 -3.24
CA VAL A 29 23.10 -8.08 -4.49
C VAL A 29 21.66 -8.41 -4.85
N LYS A 30 21.24 -9.66 -4.65
CA LYS A 30 19.89 -10.11 -5.00
C LYS A 30 18.90 -10.03 -3.83
N ASN A 31 19.34 -9.59 -2.65
CA ASN A 31 18.55 -9.68 -1.41
C ASN A 31 17.92 -11.07 -1.22
N ILE A 32 18.73 -12.13 -1.35
CA ILE A 32 18.24 -13.52 -1.33
C ILE A 32 17.68 -13.84 0.06
N ILE A 33 16.41 -14.27 0.09
CA ILE A 33 15.78 -14.86 1.28
C ILE A 33 15.99 -16.38 1.21
N PRO A 34 16.69 -17.00 2.17
CA PRO A 34 16.83 -18.45 2.23
C PRO A 34 15.46 -19.15 2.28
N ALA A 35 15.28 -20.19 1.47
CA ALA A 35 14.01 -20.90 1.36
C ALA A 35 14.22 -22.41 1.46
N ILE A 36 13.30 -23.09 2.15
CA ILE A 36 13.30 -24.55 2.32
C ILE A 36 11.87 -25.04 2.06
N ALA A 37 11.74 -26.16 1.36
CA ALA A 37 10.45 -26.71 0.94
C ALA A 37 9.48 -26.98 2.12
N SER A 38 10.00 -27.40 3.27
CA SER A 38 9.19 -27.69 4.46
C SER A 38 8.44 -26.47 5.01
N THR A 39 9.09 -25.31 5.10
CA THR A 39 8.44 -24.07 5.56
C THR A 39 7.32 -23.67 4.60
N ASN A 40 7.56 -23.76 3.29
CA ASN A 40 6.54 -23.46 2.29
C ASN A 40 5.36 -24.43 2.39
N ALA A 41 5.62 -25.74 2.55
CA ALA A 41 4.58 -26.74 2.71
C ALA A 41 3.70 -26.48 3.95
N ILE A 42 4.31 -26.13 5.09
CA ILE A 42 3.59 -25.84 6.34
C ILE A 42 2.70 -24.61 6.18
N ILE A 43 3.22 -23.51 5.62
CA ILE A 43 2.44 -22.28 5.42
C ILE A 43 1.34 -22.51 4.37
N SER A 44 1.63 -23.18 3.26
CA SER A 44 0.63 -23.51 2.24
C SER A 44 -0.49 -24.40 2.79
N ALA A 45 -0.16 -25.38 3.63
CA ALA A 45 -1.16 -26.22 4.29
C ALA A 45 -2.08 -25.40 5.20
N ALA A 46 -1.51 -24.47 5.99
CA ALA A 46 -2.31 -23.56 6.81
C ALA A 46 -3.23 -22.67 5.97
N CYS A 47 -2.73 -22.06 4.90
CA CYS A 47 -3.53 -21.23 4.00
C CYS A 47 -4.67 -22.03 3.32
N ALA A 48 -4.38 -23.22 2.81
CA ALA A 48 -5.38 -24.08 2.17
C ALA A 48 -6.46 -24.54 3.15
N LEU A 49 -6.07 -24.85 4.39
CA LEU A 49 -7.01 -25.20 5.46
C LEU A 49 -7.93 -24.03 5.81
N GLU A 50 -7.40 -22.81 5.93
CA GLU A 50 -8.24 -21.63 6.20
C GLU A 50 -9.17 -21.29 5.03
N ALA A 51 -8.71 -21.45 3.79
CA ALA A 51 -9.59 -21.31 2.61
C ALA A 51 -10.74 -22.33 2.64
N LEU A 52 -10.45 -23.59 2.98
CA LEU A 52 -11.48 -24.63 3.13
C LEU A 52 -12.49 -24.27 4.22
N LYS A 53 -12.01 -23.83 5.41
CA LYS A 53 -12.89 -23.42 6.51
C LYS A 53 -13.81 -22.27 6.11
N LEU A 54 -13.27 -21.24 5.45
CA LEU A 54 -14.02 -20.07 5.00
C LEU A 54 -15.11 -20.42 3.97
N VAL A 55 -14.80 -21.30 3.02
CA VAL A 55 -15.75 -21.67 1.95
C VAL A 55 -16.81 -22.65 2.44
N SER A 56 -16.43 -23.62 3.27
CA SER A 56 -17.34 -24.69 3.70
C SER A 56 -18.08 -24.40 5.00
N GLY A 57 -17.59 -23.46 5.82
CA GLY A 57 -18.12 -23.23 7.17
C GLY A 57 -17.92 -24.41 8.12
N CYS A 58 -17.03 -25.37 7.79
CA CYS A 58 -16.87 -26.61 8.56
C CYS A 58 -16.23 -26.42 9.95
N SER A 59 -15.59 -25.27 10.19
CA SER A 59 -14.94 -24.94 11.46
C SER A 59 -14.74 -23.42 11.60
N LYS A 60 -14.36 -22.97 12.79
CA LYS A 60 -13.98 -21.58 13.04
C LYS A 60 -12.62 -21.29 12.39
N SER A 61 -12.55 -20.21 11.62
CA SER A 61 -11.30 -19.73 11.01
C SER A 61 -10.33 -19.19 12.07
N VAL A 62 -9.05 -19.15 11.72
CA VAL A 62 -8.01 -18.46 12.49
C VAL A 62 -8.36 -16.97 12.64
N SER A 63 -7.99 -16.36 13.77
CA SER A 63 -8.37 -14.96 14.07
C SER A 63 -7.87 -13.98 12.99
N ASN A 64 -6.55 -13.79 12.86
CA ASN A 64 -6.00 -13.02 11.72
C ASN A 64 -4.52 -13.27 11.42
N TYR A 65 -3.72 -13.78 12.35
CA TYR A 65 -2.28 -13.98 12.11
C TYR A 65 -1.74 -15.25 12.73
N LEU A 66 -0.97 -15.98 11.94
CA LEU A 66 -0.29 -17.21 12.34
C LEU A 66 1.21 -17.06 12.05
N THR A 67 2.02 -17.30 13.08
CA THR A 67 3.48 -17.34 12.96
C THR A 67 3.97 -18.77 13.17
N TYR A 68 4.80 -19.26 12.26
CA TYR A 68 5.54 -20.51 12.39
C TYR A 68 7.04 -20.21 12.58
N ASN A 69 7.67 -20.87 13.55
CA ASN A 69 9.11 -20.87 13.73
C ASN A 69 9.58 -22.31 13.97
N GLY A 70 10.51 -22.76 13.12
CA GLY A 70 11.09 -24.11 13.14
C GLY A 70 12.57 -24.15 13.52
N LEU A 71 13.13 -23.10 14.12
CA LEU A 71 14.56 -23.06 14.45
C LEU A 71 14.92 -24.03 15.59
N VAL A 72 14.09 -24.10 16.63
CA VAL A 72 14.22 -25.04 17.75
C VAL A 72 12.86 -25.68 17.99
N GLY A 73 12.72 -26.94 17.56
CA GLY A 73 11.43 -27.64 17.58
C GLY A 73 10.42 -27.01 16.62
N THR A 74 9.14 -27.16 16.94
CA THR A 74 8.04 -26.59 16.16
C THR A 74 7.22 -25.64 17.02
N HIS A 75 7.31 -24.35 16.72
CA HIS A 75 6.55 -23.32 17.41
C HIS A 75 5.56 -22.66 16.45
N ILE A 76 4.27 -22.83 16.73
CA ILE A 76 3.17 -22.18 16.00
C ILE A 76 2.41 -21.32 17.00
N LYS A 77 2.26 -20.04 16.67
CA LYS A 77 1.51 -19.09 17.49
C LYS A 77 0.48 -18.37 16.64
N VAL A 78 -0.77 -18.42 17.08
CA VAL A 78 -1.84 -17.57 16.57
C VAL A 78 -1.89 -16.32 17.45
N THR A 79 -1.79 -15.15 16.83
CA THR A 79 -1.90 -13.86 17.51
C THR A 79 -3.02 -13.08 16.84
N GLU A 80 -3.78 -12.35 17.64
CA GLU A 80 -4.79 -11.43 17.14
C GLU A 80 -4.19 -10.03 17.07
N PHE A 81 -4.00 -9.52 15.86
CA PHE A 81 -3.67 -8.12 15.65
C PHE A 81 -4.95 -7.27 15.65
N VAL A 82 -4.90 -6.16 16.38
CA VAL A 82 -6.00 -5.19 16.40
C VAL A 82 -6.01 -4.40 15.09
N ARG A 83 -7.20 -4.18 14.54
CA ARG A 83 -7.38 -3.32 13.37
C ARG A 83 -7.05 -1.88 13.75
N ASP A 84 -6.12 -1.27 13.03
CA ASP A 84 -5.86 0.17 13.11
C ASP A 84 -7.04 0.94 12.50
N THR A 85 -7.76 1.68 13.35
CA THR A 85 -8.91 2.49 12.97
C THR A 85 -8.53 3.69 12.11
N ASP A 86 -7.29 4.17 12.24
CA ASP A 86 -6.74 5.29 11.48
C ASP A 86 -5.96 4.85 10.24
N CYS A 87 -6.05 3.56 9.89
CA CYS A 87 -5.35 3.01 8.73
C CYS A 87 -5.74 3.76 7.45
N LEU A 88 -4.75 4.31 6.76
CA LEU A 88 -4.95 5.09 5.53
C LEU A 88 -5.39 4.25 4.31
N VAL A 89 -5.43 2.92 4.45
CA VAL A 89 -5.85 1.98 3.39
C VAL A 89 -7.22 1.40 3.70
N CYS A 90 -7.37 0.71 4.84
CA CYS A 90 -8.60 0.00 5.21
C CYS A 90 -9.47 0.73 6.25
N GLY A 91 -9.06 1.92 6.71
CA GLY A 91 -9.83 2.77 7.61
C GLY A 91 -10.95 3.55 6.89
N PRO A 92 -11.60 4.49 7.60
CA PRO A 92 -12.67 5.32 7.04
C PRO A 92 -12.17 6.23 5.91
N GLY A 93 -10.87 6.55 5.89
CA GLY A 93 -10.23 7.43 4.91
C GLY A 93 -10.21 8.89 5.34
N THR A 94 -9.18 9.61 4.90
CA THR A 94 -8.98 11.02 5.25
C THR A 94 -10.02 11.88 4.52
N LEU A 95 -10.74 12.71 5.27
CA LEU A 95 -11.69 13.67 4.70
C LEU A 95 -10.92 14.85 4.07
N ILE A 96 -11.27 15.19 2.84
CA ILE A 96 -10.78 16.35 2.11
C ILE A 96 -11.99 17.13 1.61
N GLU A 97 -12.05 18.39 1.98
CA GLU A 97 -13.09 19.31 1.53
C GLU A 97 -12.59 20.12 0.33
N LEU A 98 -13.34 20.09 -0.77
CA LEU A 98 -13.05 20.81 -2.01
C LEU A 98 -14.19 21.76 -2.37
N ASP A 99 -13.89 22.79 -3.14
CA ASP A 99 -14.92 23.59 -3.78
C ASP A 99 -15.39 22.89 -5.05
N THR A 100 -16.62 23.14 -5.49
CA THR A 100 -17.18 22.51 -6.71
C THR A 100 -16.41 22.89 -7.96
N SER A 101 -15.72 24.03 -7.95
CA SER A 101 -14.84 24.50 -9.02
C SER A 101 -13.42 23.93 -8.95
N SER A 102 -13.03 23.25 -7.87
CA SER A 102 -11.66 22.75 -7.70
C SER A 102 -11.33 21.71 -8.76
N THR A 103 -10.25 21.94 -9.50
CA THR A 103 -9.81 21.05 -10.58
C THR A 103 -9.05 19.84 -10.05
N LEU A 104 -8.96 18.77 -10.85
CA LEU A 104 -8.14 17.61 -10.51
C LEU A 104 -6.67 17.97 -10.30
N SER A 105 -6.13 18.95 -11.05
CA SER A 105 -4.76 19.43 -10.84
C SER A 105 -4.57 20.11 -9.48
N GLU A 106 -5.53 20.91 -9.02
CA GLU A 106 -5.48 21.56 -7.70
C GLU A 106 -5.58 20.54 -6.58
N PHE A 107 -6.46 19.54 -6.75
CA PHE A 107 -6.56 18.42 -5.82
C PHE A 107 -5.22 17.68 -5.69
N ILE A 108 -4.54 17.37 -6.80
CA ILE A 108 -3.22 16.70 -6.77
C ILE A 108 -2.18 17.55 -6.03
N LYS A 109 -2.14 18.86 -6.25
CA LYS A 109 -1.23 19.76 -5.53
C LYS A 109 -1.53 19.79 -4.03
N MET A 110 -2.81 19.80 -3.65
CA MET A 110 -3.22 19.74 -2.25
C MET A 110 -2.72 18.46 -1.57
N LEU A 111 -2.68 17.33 -2.27
CA LEU A 111 -2.15 16.07 -1.72
C LEU A 111 -0.64 16.12 -1.45
N GLU A 112 0.11 16.89 -2.24
CA GLU A 112 1.55 17.12 -2.04
C GLU A 112 1.81 17.97 -0.78
N GLU A 113 0.97 18.97 -0.53
CA GLU A 113 1.10 19.92 0.59
C GLU A 113 0.45 19.42 1.89
N HIS A 114 -0.47 18.45 1.81
CA HIS A 114 -1.26 18.04 2.97
C HIS A 114 -0.40 17.35 4.04
N PRO A 115 -0.43 17.81 5.31
CA PRO A 115 0.54 17.42 6.35
C PRO A 115 0.51 15.94 6.72
N LYS A 116 -0.63 15.26 6.51
CA LYS A 116 -0.77 13.80 6.76
C LYS A 116 -0.48 12.93 5.54
N LEU A 117 -0.55 13.49 4.33
CA LEU A 117 -0.50 12.69 3.10
C LEU A 117 0.87 12.84 2.43
N LEU A 118 1.37 14.07 2.27
CA LEU A 118 2.68 14.40 1.68
C LEU A 118 3.00 13.51 0.47
N MET A 119 2.04 13.42 -0.46
CA MET A 119 2.05 12.46 -1.56
C MET A 119 2.47 13.13 -2.87
N SER A 120 3.67 12.81 -3.33
CA SER A 120 4.17 13.23 -4.66
C SER A 120 3.80 12.24 -5.76
N LYS A 121 3.70 12.73 -7.00
CA LYS A 121 3.40 11.89 -8.19
C LYS A 121 2.11 11.07 -8.03
N ALA A 122 1.06 11.73 -7.54
CA ALA A 122 -0.22 11.08 -7.26
C ALA A 122 -0.94 10.65 -8.54
N SER A 123 -1.58 9.49 -8.48
CA SER A 123 -2.55 8.98 -9.45
C SER A 123 -3.87 8.76 -8.71
N VAL A 124 -4.99 9.13 -9.33
CA VAL A 124 -6.31 9.20 -8.70
C VAL A 124 -7.28 8.31 -9.46
N THR A 125 -7.97 7.44 -8.73
CA THR A 125 -8.97 6.52 -9.27
C THR A 125 -10.27 6.59 -8.45
N HIS A 126 -11.40 6.40 -9.13
CA HIS A 126 -12.72 6.42 -8.52
C HIS A 126 -13.64 5.38 -9.17
N GLY A 127 -14.23 4.50 -8.37
CA GLY A 127 -15.21 3.51 -8.86
C GLY A 127 -14.70 2.59 -9.97
N GLY A 128 -13.39 2.30 -10.00
CA GLY A 128 -12.75 1.51 -11.05
C GLY A 128 -12.31 2.31 -12.29
N ASN A 129 -12.64 3.61 -12.37
CA ASN A 129 -12.19 4.50 -13.44
C ASN A 129 -10.96 5.29 -13.02
N ASN A 130 -10.04 5.48 -13.97
CA ASN A 130 -8.82 6.26 -13.78
C ASN A 130 -9.13 7.73 -14.06
N LEU A 131 -9.16 8.56 -13.00
CA LEU A 131 -9.33 10.02 -13.17
C LEU A 131 -8.03 10.64 -13.69
N TYR A 132 -6.90 10.24 -13.11
CA TYR A 132 -5.57 10.59 -13.57
C TYR A 132 -4.54 9.51 -13.20
N MET A 133 -3.65 9.17 -14.12
CA MET A 133 -2.58 8.20 -13.91
C MET A 133 -1.24 8.78 -14.32
N GLN A 134 -0.29 8.88 -13.38
CA GLN A 134 1.05 9.40 -13.66
C GLN A 134 1.92 8.43 -14.48
N SER A 135 1.60 7.14 -14.43
CA SER A 135 2.34 6.06 -15.09
C SER A 135 1.42 4.86 -15.31
N PRO A 136 1.57 4.08 -16.40
CA PRO A 136 2.47 4.26 -17.55
C PRO A 136 2.09 5.44 -18.46
N GLU A 137 3.02 5.89 -19.32
CA GLU A 137 2.87 7.09 -20.16
C GLU A 137 1.64 7.11 -21.05
N VAL A 138 1.21 5.93 -21.54
CA VAL A 138 -0.02 5.78 -22.31
C VAL A 138 -1.25 6.22 -21.50
N LEU A 139 -1.34 5.84 -20.22
CA LEU A 139 -2.45 6.24 -19.35
C LEU A 139 -2.35 7.70 -18.92
N GLU A 140 -1.13 8.23 -18.78
CA GLU A 140 -0.93 9.65 -18.53
C GLU A 140 -1.52 10.48 -19.67
N GLN A 141 -1.16 10.19 -20.91
CA GLN A 141 -1.65 10.94 -22.07
C GLN A 141 -3.17 10.86 -22.21
N MET A 142 -3.76 9.69 -21.93
CA MET A 142 -5.21 9.49 -21.99
C MET A 142 -5.97 10.22 -20.87
N THR A 143 -5.38 10.36 -19.68
CA THR A 143 -6.05 10.94 -18.52
C THR A 143 -5.65 12.39 -18.23
N ARG A 144 -4.60 12.88 -18.88
CA ARG A 144 -4.13 14.27 -18.79
C ARG A 144 -5.18 15.32 -19.10
N PRO A 145 -6.11 15.14 -20.07
CA PRO A 145 -7.19 16.11 -20.31
C PRO A 145 -8.09 16.32 -19.08
N ASN A 146 -8.19 15.33 -18.18
CA ASN A 146 -9.00 15.43 -16.97
C ASN A 146 -8.41 16.38 -15.92
N LEU A 147 -7.12 16.76 -16.03
CA LEU A 147 -6.45 17.61 -15.03
C LEU A 147 -7.10 18.99 -14.89
N SER A 148 -7.64 19.54 -15.99
CA SER A 148 -8.33 20.82 -16.01
C SER A 148 -9.81 20.73 -15.69
N ILE A 149 -10.37 19.52 -15.55
CA ILE A 149 -11.80 19.31 -15.29
C ILE A 149 -12.04 19.43 -13.77
N PRO A 150 -13.12 20.08 -13.33
CA PRO A 150 -13.52 20.10 -11.93
C PRO A 150 -13.73 18.70 -11.38
N MET A 151 -13.24 18.44 -10.16
CA MET A 151 -13.43 17.17 -9.47
C MET A 151 -14.92 16.82 -9.30
N PHE A 152 -15.78 17.82 -9.12
CA PHE A 152 -17.22 17.62 -8.98
C PHE A 152 -17.83 16.97 -10.24
N GLU A 153 -17.39 17.40 -11.42
CA GLU A 153 -17.84 16.85 -12.71
C GLU A 153 -17.29 15.43 -12.93
N LEU A 154 -16.00 15.22 -12.64
CA LEU A 154 -15.36 13.89 -12.74
C LEU A 154 -15.99 12.85 -11.80
N LEU A 155 -16.54 13.30 -10.68
CA LEU A 155 -17.28 12.49 -9.71
C LEU A 155 -18.79 12.45 -10.00
N LYS A 156 -19.22 12.86 -11.20
CA LYS A 156 -20.62 12.81 -11.65
C LYS A 156 -21.59 13.61 -10.77
N GLY A 157 -21.12 14.71 -10.18
CA GLY A 157 -21.93 15.61 -9.37
C GLY A 157 -22.32 15.08 -7.98
N THR A 158 -21.63 14.06 -7.48
CA THR A 158 -21.91 13.55 -6.13
C THR A 158 -21.33 14.48 -5.06
N PRO A 159 -22.09 14.84 -4.00
CA PRO A 159 -21.60 15.69 -2.92
C PRO A 159 -20.48 15.02 -2.10
N PHE A 160 -20.50 13.69 -2.03
CA PHE A 160 -19.50 12.88 -1.34
C PHE A 160 -19.05 11.73 -2.23
N ALA A 161 -17.73 11.51 -2.29
CA ALA A 161 -17.16 10.39 -3.01
C ALA A 161 -15.94 9.83 -2.27
N THR A 162 -15.74 8.51 -2.38
CA THR A 162 -14.46 7.89 -2.01
C THR A 162 -13.57 7.83 -3.24
N VAL A 163 -12.34 8.33 -3.11
CA VAL A 163 -11.31 8.24 -4.15
C VAL A 163 -10.09 7.49 -3.61
N HIS A 164 -9.45 6.73 -4.48
CA HIS A 164 -8.21 6.01 -4.17
C HIS A 164 -7.06 6.71 -4.85
N VAL A 165 -6.07 7.09 -4.05
CA VAL A 165 -4.88 7.80 -4.53
C VAL A 165 -3.66 6.93 -4.30
N SER A 166 -2.89 6.70 -5.36
CA SER A 166 -1.60 6.03 -5.31
C SER A 166 -0.47 6.97 -5.68
N GLY A 167 0.65 6.95 -4.96
CA GLY A 167 1.77 7.85 -5.23
C GLY A 167 2.94 7.60 -4.28
N MET A 168 3.94 8.47 -4.35
CA MET A 168 5.15 8.37 -3.52
C MET A 168 4.98 9.25 -2.28
N ALA A 169 4.83 8.63 -1.12
CA ALA A 169 4.83 9.32 0.17
C ALA A 169 6.22 9.19 0.83
N GLU A 170 6.58 10.19 1.63
CA GLU A 170 7.79 10.13 2.45
C GLU A 170 7.48 9.46 3.79
N SER A 171 8.23 8.40 4.11
CA SER A 171 8.16 7.73 5.41
C SER A 171 9.58 7.48 5.90
N ASN A 172 9.93 8.08 7.05
CA ASN A 172 11.25 7.97 7.68
C ASN A 172 12.43 8.26 6.71
N GLY A 173 12.31 9.33 5.91
CA GLY A 173 13.35 9.76 4.96
C GLY A 173 13.48 8.89 3.70
N LYS A 174 12.58 7.92 3.50
CA LYS A 174 12.49 7.10 2.28
C LYS A 174 11.19 7.36 1.56
N LYS A 175 11.24 7.52 0.23
CA LYS A 175 10.05 7.60 -0.62
C LYS A 175 9.51 6.19 -0.85
N VAL A 176 8.30 5.92 -0.40
CA VAL A 176 7.64 4.61 -0.50
C VAL A 176 6.38 4.77 -1.34
N SER A 177 6.11 3.80 -2.21
CA SER A 177 4.84 3.72 -2.91
C SER A 177 3.72 3.51 -1.88
N SER A 178 2.72 4.36 -1.91
CA SER A 178 1.64 4.37 -0.93
C SER A 178 0.29 4.47 -1.63
N LEU A 179 -0.68 3.74 -1.10
CA LEU A 179 -2.09 3.85 -1.45
C LEU A 179 -2.84 4.51 -0.30
N ARG A 180 -3.72 5.45 -0.62
CA ARG A 180 -4.55 6.18 0.35
C ARG A 180 -6.00 6.16 -0.10
N LYS A 181 -6.89 5.87 0.85
CA LYS A 181 -8.34 6.05 0.70
C LYS A 181 -8.71 7.44 1.21
N LEU A 182 -9.30 8.26 0.35
CA LEU A 182 -9.72 9.63 0.69
C LEU A 182 -11.22 9.76 0.51
N ARG A 183 -11.86 10.50 1.40
CA ARG A 183 -13.26 10.90 1.31
C ARG A 183 -13.27 12.35 0.85
N VAL A 184 -13.77 12.60 -0.35
CA VAL A 184 -13.91 13.95 -0.90
C VAL A 184 -15.33 14.44 -0.62
N ALA A 185 -15.44 15.62 -0.04
CA ALA A 185 -16.70 16.32 0.21
C ALA A 185 -16.65 17.70 -0.48
N PHE A 186 -17.74 18.10 -1.12
CA PHE A 186 -17.83 19.41 -1.77
C PHE A 186 -18.55 20.44 -0.90
N LYS A 187 -17.92 21.61 -0.71
CA LYS A 187 -18.51 22.72 0.06
C LYS A 187 -19.74 23.30 -0.66
N GLY A 188 -20.78 23.63 0.12
CA GLY A 188 -21.97 24.31 -0.38
C GLY A 188 -23.00 23.42 -1.10
N VAL A 189 -22.78 22.10 -1.17
CA VAL A 189 -23.80 21.14 -1.60
C VAL A 189 -24.43 20.58 -0.33
N GLU A 190 -25.52 21.19 0.14
CA GLU A 190 -26.26 20.65 1.28
C GLU A 190 -26.86 19.28 0.91
N GLU A 191 -26.29 18.23 1.49
CA GLU A 191 -27.09 17.25 2.24
C GLU A 191 -26.22 16.52 3.28
N ALA A 192 -26.51 16.84 4.54
CA ALA A 192 -26.38 16.00 5.73
C ALA A 192 -25.07 15.23 5.96
N SER A 193 -24.27 15.83 6.85
CA SER A 193 -23.62 15.16 7.97
C SER A 193 -24.53 14.14 8.70
N LYS A 194 -24.75 12.96 8.12
CA LYS A 194 -25.30 11.77 8.80
C LYS A 194 -24.75 10.49 8.15
N MET A 195 -23.86 9.81 8.88
CA MET A 195 -23.22 8.47 8.69
C MET A 195 -21.70 8.66 8.65
N ASP A 196 -20.95 8.50 9.75
CA ASP A 196 -20.81 7.30 10.57
C ASP A 196 -20.60 7.65 12.05
N THR A 197 -21.68 7.67 12.83
CA THR A 197 -21.64 7.43 14.29
C THR A 197 -22.79 6.49 14.64
N THR A 198 -22.70 5.26 14.17
CA THR A 198 -23.46 4.10 14.66
C THR A 198 -22.58 2.88 14.43
N GLU A 199 -22.27 2.00 15.36
CA GLU A 199 -22.43 1.96 16.79
C GLU A 199 -21.41 0.89 17.20
N SER A 200 -20.55 1.20 18.16
CA SER A 200 -19.90 0.17 18.96
C SER A 200 -20.98 -0.52 19.79
N SER A 201 -21.28 -1.77 19.47
CA SER A 201 -21.97 -2.75 20.33
C SER A 201 -21.49 -4.14 19.95
#